data_AF-A0A4R0F106-F1
#
_entry.id   AF-A0A4R0F106-F1
#
_cell.length_a   1.000
_cell.length_b   1.000
_cell.length_c   1.000
_cell.angle_alpha   90.00
_cell.angle_beta   90.00
_cell.angle_gamma   90.00
#
_symmetry.space_group_name_H-M   'P 1'
#
loop_
_entity.id
_entity.type
_entity.pdbx_description
1 polymer ?
#
loop_
_entity_poly.entity_id
_entity_poly.type
_entity_poly.pdbx_seq_one_letter_code
_entity_poly.pdbx_strand_id
1 'polypeptide(L)'
;MSKIEQVVNFFRNHPQFPFLNWNTNYDDYCAMFLCLTNILKCYIPEESYTDWSYAYGYMEFRGNPEGIVAFPLTCKLPELELVIFLGTREIIQHNNGEAYFSVQISRDDRWGDRWETNAPEDEWYNEIAILFDFNNPVALQKIDTIFKTVFEKKMTFKDLKSFEESNLNFDDE
;
A
#
# COMPACT_ATOMS: atom_id res chain seq x y z
N MET A 1 1.79 0.26 21.87
CA MET A 1 1.08 -0.45 20.81
C MET A 1 0.63 0.59 19.78
N SER A 2 1.12 0.51 18.54
CA SER A 2 0.80 1.49 17.47
C SER A 2 -0.66 1.35 17.01
N LYS A 3 -1.20 2.34 16.27
CA LYS A 3 -2.57 2.26 15.74
C LYS A 3 -2.72 1.08 14.77
N ILE A 4 -1.72 0.85 13.91
CA ILE A 4 -1.67 -0.32 13.01
C ILE A 4 -1.67 -1.61 13.80
N GLU A 5 -0.86 -1.70 14.85
CA GLU A 5 -0.75 -2.92 15.66
C GLU A 5 -2.09 -3.27 16.33
N GLN A 6 -2.88 -2.28 16.74
CA GLN A 6 -4.24 -2.50 17.26
C GLN A 6 -5.17 -3.09 16.19
N VAL A 7 -5.17 -2.51 14.98
CA VAL A 7 -5.98 -3.01 13.86
C VAL A 7 -5.56 -4.44 13.50
N VAL A 8 -4.27 -4.69 13.28
CA VAL A 8 -3.75 -6.01 12.94
C VAL A 8 -4.07 -7.04 14.03
N ASN A 9 -3.93 -6.69 15.30
CA ASN A 9 -4.28 -7.58 16.42
C ASN A 9 -5.76 -7.96 16.46
N PHE A 10 -6.66 -7.05 16.07
CA PHE A 10 -8.08 -7.38 15.95
C PHE A 10 -8.29 -8.47 14.88
N PHE A 11 -7.71 -8.29 13.69
CA PHE A 11 -7.86 -9.23 12.57
C PHE A 11 -7.11 -10.56 12.75
N ARG A 12 -6.03 -10.60 13.54
CA ARG A 12 -5.31 -11.84 13.88
C ARG A 12 -6.18 -12.89 14.57
N ASN A 13 -7.30 -12.50 15.17
CA ASN A 13 -8.25 -13.44 15.76
C ASN A 13 -9.10 -14.18 14.71
N HIS A 14 -9.05 -13.78 13.44
CA HIS A 14 -9.79 -14.43 12.37
C HIS A 14 -9.05 -15.70 11.89
N PRO A 15 -9.74 -16.84 11.71
CA PRO A 15 -9.11 -18.11 11.34
C PRO A 15 -8.30 -18.10 10.02
N GLN A 16 -8.71 -17.24 9.08
CA GLN A 16 -8.08 -17.09 7.76
C GLN A 16 -7.00 -15.99 7.71
N PHE A 17 -6.72 -15.29 8.81
CA PHE A 17 -5.66 -14.29 8.81
C PHE A 17 -4.32 -14.97 8.45
N PRO A 18 -3.52 -14.43 7.51
CA PRO A 18 -3.53 -13.06 7.01
C PRO A 18 -4.21 -12.86 5.62
N PHE A 19 -5.22 -13.66 5.26
CA PHE A 19 -6.08 -13.48 4.07
C PHE A 19 -5.35 -13.55 2.71
N LEU A 20 -4.44 -14.51 2.56
CA LEU A 20 -3.57 -14.60 1.38
C LEU A 20 -4.31 -14.97 0.08
N ASN A 21 -5.54 -15.46 0.14
CA ASN A 21 -6.30 -15.86 -1.05
C ASN A 21 -7.29 -14.78 -1.52
N TRP A 22 -7.05 -13.52 -1.17
CA TRP A 22 -7.94 -12.39 -1.47
C TRP A 22 -8.30 -12.25 -2.96
N ASN A 23 -7.43 -12.68 -3.88
CA ASN A 23 -7.69 -12.59 -5.33
C ASN A 23 -8.64 -13.69 -5.84
N THR A 24 -8.85 -14.77 -5.09
CA THR A 24 -9.67 -15.92 -5.51
C THR A 24 -10.87 -16.19 -4.59
N ASN A 25 -10.83 -15.68 -3.35
CA ASN A 25 -11.85 -15.85 -2.32
C ASN A 25 -12.45 -14.50 -1.88
N TYR A 26 -13.77 -14.38 -1.93
CA TYR A 26 -14.50 -13.14 -1.61
C TYR A 26 -14.41 -12.74 -0.13
N ASP A 27 -14.50 -13.71 0.77
CA ASP A 27 -14.47 -13.45 2.21
C ASP A 27 -13.06 -12.98 2.62
N ASP A 28 -12.02 -13.62 2.08
CA ASP A 28 -10.63 -13.16 2.26
C ASP A 28 -10.42 -11.77 1.67
N TYR A 29 -10.98 -11.48 0.49
CA TYR A 29 -10.94 -10.11 -0.08
C TYR A 29 -11.57 -9.10 0.86
N CYS A 30 -12.81 -9.34 1.30
CA CYS A 30 -13.53 -8.42 2.17
C CYS A 30 -12.78 -8.20 3.49
N ALA A 31 -12.25 -9.26 4.09
CA ALA A 31 -11.51 -9.18 5.34
C ALA A 31 -10.16 -8.46 5.17
N MET A 32 -9.42 -8.74 4.10
CA MET A 32 -8.19 -8.04 3.74
C MET A 32 -8.46 -6.56 3.49
N PHE A 33 -9.40 -6.24 2.60
CA PHE A 33 -9.78 -4.88 2.25
C PHE A 33 -10.19 -4.08 3.49
N LEU A 34 -10.99 -4.69 4.38
CA LEU A 34 -11.41 -4.05 5.63
C LEU A 34 -10.23 -3.83 6.59
N CYS A 35 -9.33 -4.81 6.73
CA CYS A 35 -8.12 -4.68 7.53
C CYS A 35 -7.25 -3.50 7.06
N LEU A 36 -6.93 -3.48 5.76
CA LEU A 36 -6.08 -2.46 5.15
C LEU A 36 -6.74 -1.07 5.17
N THR A 37 -8.05 -1.01 4.95
CA THR A 37 -8.81 0.25 5.04
C THR A 37 -8.79 0.81 6.47
N ASN A 38 -8.94 -0.04 7.50
CA ASN A 38 -8.85 0.39 8.89
C ASN A 38 -7.43 0.86 9.26
N ILE A 39 -6.40 0.22 8.70
CA ILE A 39 -5.01 0.69 8.84
C ILE A 39 -4.86 2.11 8.27
N LEU A 40 -5.34 2.37 7.06
CA LEU A 40 -5.26 3.72 6.46
C LEU A 40 -6.03 4.75 7.30
N LYS A 41 -7.29 4.43 7.65
CA LYS A 41 -8.17 5.33 8.41
C LYS A 41 -7.62 5.75 9.77
N CYS A 42 -6.66 5.02 10.33
CA CYS A 42 -5.97 5.42 11.55
C CYS A 42 -5.20 6.74 11.43
N TYR A 43 -4.87 7.17 10.20
CA TYR A 43 -4.05 8.34 9.90
C TYR A 43 -4.79 9.42 9.09
N ILE A 44 -5.99 9.11 8.63
CA ILE A 44 -6.81 10.04 7.85
C ILE A 44 -7.85 10.64 8.80
N PRO A 45 -7.99 11.97 8.88
CA PRO A 45 -9.10 12.59 9.60
C PRO A 45 -10.44 12.15 9.01
N GLU A 46 -11.46 11.92 9.85
CA GLU A 46 -12.79 11.44 9.39
C GLU A 46 -13.42 12.39 8.37
N GLU A 47 -13.22 13.69 8.56
CA GLU A 47 -13.67 14.75 7.66
C GLU A 47 -13.06 14.67 6.24
N SER A 48 -11.90 14.02 6.09
CA SER A 48 -11.19 13.88 4.82
C SER A 48 -11.45 12.54 4.14
N TYR A 49 -12.28 11.65 4.69
CA TYR A 49 -12.53 10.34 4.06
C TYR A 49 -13.12 10.43 2.66
N THR A 50 -13.86 11.50 2.35
CA THR A 50 -14.47 11.71 1.03
C THR A 50 -13.50 12.20 -0.03
N ASP A 51 -12.34 12.72 0.37
CA ASP A 51 -11.33 13.25 -0.55
C ASP A 51 -10.51 12.13 -1.22
N TRP A 52 -10.77 10.89 -0.82
CA TRP A 52 -10.01 9.72 -1.23
C TRP A 52 -10.86 8.85 -2.14
N SER A 53 -10.28 8.48 -3.27
CA SER A 53 -10.89 7.50 -4.16
C SER A 53 -10.20 6.16 -3.98
N TYR A 54 -10.96 5.16 -3.56
CA TYR A 54 -10.54 3.77 -3.59
C TYR A 54 -10.67 3.27 -5.04
N ALA A 55 -9.58 2.74 -5.58
CA ALA A 55 -9.58 2.08 -6.87
C ALA A 55 -9.70 0.57 -6.65
N TYR A 56 -10.59 -0.05 -7.42
CA TYR A 56 -10.83 -1.49 -7.51
C TYR A 56 -11.71 -2.12 -6.40
N GLY A 57 -12.85 -2.67 -6.81
CA GLY A 57 -13.77 -3.49 -6.01
C GLY A 57 -13.74 -4.96 -6.46
N TYR A 58 -14.20 -5.89 -5.61
CA TYR A 58 -14.11 -7.35 -5.84
C TYR A 58 -14.47 -7.83 -7.26
N MET A 59 -15.50 -7.24 -7.87
CA MET A 59 -15.98 -7.64 -9.19
C MET A 59 -14.95 -7.34 -10.30
N GLU A 60 -14.12 -6.33 -10.13
CA GLU A 60 -13.03 -5.98 -11.05
C GLU A 60 -11.87 -6.99 -10.94
N PHE A 61 -11.68 -7.62 -9.77
CA PHE A 61 -10.70 -8.70 -9.58
C PHE A 61 -11.12 -10.02 -10.25
N ARG A 62 -12.41 -10.33 -10.27
CA ARG A 62 -12.94 -11.56 -10.91
C ARG A 62 -13.27 -11.42 -12.39
N GLY A 63 -13.71 -10.23 -12.80
CA GLY A 63 -14.27 -9.97 -14.12
C GLY A 63 -13.26 -9.49 -15.16
N ASN A 64 -12.00 -9.28 -14.77
CA ASN A 64 -10.97 -8.74 -15.64
C ASN A 64 -9.90 -9.81 -15.96
N PRO A 65 -10.12 -10.66 -16.99
CA PRO A 65 -9.16 -11.70 -17.34
C PRO A 65 -7.83 -11.16 -17.90
N GLU A 66 -7.77 -9.87 -18.27
CA GLU A 66 -6.57 -9.21 -18.81
C GLU A 66 -6.02 -8.09 -17.90
N GLY A 67 -6.84 -7.50 -17.04
CA GLY A 67 -6.41 -6.44 -16.13
C GLY A 67 -5.89 -7.02 -14.83
N ILE A 68 -4.56 -7.03 -14.76
CA ILE A 68 -3.81 -7.48 -13.60
C ILE A 68 -4.05 -6.49 -12.45
N VAL A 69 -4.78 -6.91 -11.43
CA VAL A 69 -4.91 -6.12 -10.20
C VAL A 69 -3.86 -6.60 -9.20
N ALA A 70 -2.78 -5.81 -9.07
CA ALA A 70 -1.61 -6.23 -8.31
C ALA A 70 -1.81 -6.24 -6.79
N PHE A 71 -2.77 -5.45 -6.25
CA PHE A 71 -2.95 -5.26 -4.80
C PHE A 71 -4.44 -5.26 -4.38
N PRO A 72 -4.78 -5.76 -3.19
CA PRO A 72 -6.16 -5.81 -2.70
C PRO A 72 -6.75 -4.44 -2.37
N LEU A 73 -5.92 -3.44 -2.05
CA LEU A 73 -6.35 -2.06 -1.82
C LEU A 73 -5.46 -1.10 -2.59
N THR A 74 -6.09 -0.31 -3.46
CA THR A 74 -5.47 0.87 -4.09
C THR A 74 -6.23 2.11 -3.65
N CYS A 75 -5.53 3.12 -3.18
CA CYS A 75 -6.10 4.33 -2.61
C CYS A 75 -5.43 5.56 -3.21
N LYS A 76 -6.19 6.49 -3.77
CA LYS A 76 -5.63 7.73 -4.33
C LYS A 76 -5.85 8.90 -3.40
N LEU A 77 -4.83 9.72 -3.27
CA LEU A 77 -4.83 11.01 -2.60
C LEU A 77 -4.59 12.12 -3.63
N PRO A 78 -5.66 12.69 -4.21
CA PRO A 78 -5.51 13.73 -5.21
C PRO A 78 -4.81 14.99 -4.68
N GLU A 79 -5.00 15.35 -3.40
CA GLU A 79 -4.39 16.54 -2.79
C GLU A 79 -2.85 16.48 -2.80
N LEU A 80 -2.28 15.28 -2.61
CA LEU A 80 -0.83 15.07 -2.56
C LEU A 80 -0.27 14.49 -3.86
N GLU A 81 -1.13 14.27 -4.86
CA GLU A 81 -0.78 13.55 -6.09
C GLU A 81 -0.08 12.21 -5.78
N LEU A 82 -0.68 11.40 -4.89
CA LEU A 82 -0.16 10.09 -4.48
C LEU A 82 -1.17 8.97 -4.72
N VAL A 83 -0.69 7.81 -5.17
CA VAL A 83 -1.42 6.54 -5.12
C VAL A 83 -0.73 5.62 -4.11
N ILE A 84 -1.53 5.00 -3.25
CA ILE A 84 -1.05 4.06 -2.24
C ILE A 84 -1.64 2.69 -2.52
N PHE A 85 -0.77 1.72 -2.72
CA PHE A 85 -1.13 0.32 -2.86
C PHE A 85 -0.78 -0.43 -1.58
N LEU A 86 -1.70 -1.25 -1.09
CA LEU A 86 -1.56 -1.98 0.16
C LEU A 86 -1.97 -3.44 0.00
N GLY A 87 -1.20 -4.31 0.64
CA GLY A 87 -1.53 -5.73 0.80
C GLY A 87 -0.44 -6.65 0.27
N THR A 88 -0.73 -7.95 0.21
CA THR A 88 0.17 -8.87 -0.49
C THR A 88 -0.02 -8.69 -1.98
N ARG A 89 1.09 -8.60 -2.72
CA ARG A 89 1.04 -8.55 -4.18
C ARG A 89 0.45 -9.86 -4.69
N GLU A 90 -0.32 -9.80 -5.78
CA GLU A 90 -0.72 -11.02 -6.48
C GLU A 90 0.54 -11.81 -6.86
N ILE A 91 0.72 -12.97 -6.22
CA ILE A 91 1.79 -13.90 -6.56
C ILE A 91 1.34 -14.59 -7.84
N ILE A 92 1.64 -13.97 -8.98
CA ILE A 92 1.79 -14.73 -10.21
C ILE A 92 2.84 -15.79 -9.91
N GLN A 93 2.45 -17.06 -9.95
CA GLN A 93 3.14 -18.26 -9.47
C GLN A 93 4.58 -18.42 -10.01
N HIS A 94 5.50 -17.56 -9.61
CA HIS A 94 6.91 -17.63 -9.95
C HIS A 94 7.68 -18.22 -8.76
N ASN A 95 7.58 -19.55 -8.68
CA ASN A 95 8.47 -20.58 -8.12
C ASN A 95 9.16 -20.43 -6.75
N ASN A 96 9.15 -19.29 -6.05
CA ASN A 96 9.76 -19.17 -4.71
C ASN A 96 8.83 -18.62 -3.61
N GLY A 97 7.54 -18.44 -3.90
CA GLY A 97 6.42 -18.67 -2.96
C GLY A 97 6.30 -17.87 -1.66
N GLU A 98 7.06 -16.80 -1.40
CA GLU A 98 6.85 -15.99 -0.20
C GLU A 98 5.93 -14.79 -0.49
N ALA A 99 4.75 -14.79 0.16
CA ALA A 99 3.82 -13.66 0.15
C ALA A 99 4.28 -12.62 1.16
N TYR A 100 4.85 -11.50 0.69
CA TYR A 100 5.12 -10.35 1.55
C TYR A 100 3.99 -9.34 1.46
N PHE A 101 3.65 -8.73 2.60
CA PHE A 101 2.83 -7.53 2.58
C PHE A 101 3.67 -6.38 2.05
N SER A 102 3.06 -5.51 1.26
CA SER A 102 3.69 -4.33 0.74
C SER A 102 2.84 -3.10 0.99
N VAL A 103 3.53 -2.02 1.31
CA VAL A 103 3.05 -0.65 1.13
C VAL A 103 3.81 -0.09 -0.06
N GLN A 104 3.11 0.25 -1.13
CA GLN A 104 3.69 0.99 -2.23
C GLN A 104 3.05 2.37 -2.31
N ILE A 105 3.87 3.40 -2.49
CA ILE A 105 3.43 4.77 -2.66
C ILE A 105 4.00 5.24 -3.99
N SER A 106 3.14 5.53 -4.96
CA SER A 106 3.51 6.11 -6.23
C SER A 106 2.99 7.53 -6.37
N ARG A 107 3.52 8.27 -7.33
CA ARG A 107 2.90 9.52 -7.78
C ARG A 107 1.55 9.22 -8.48
N ASP A 108 0.55 10.08 -8.28
CA ASP A 108 -0.75 10.14 -8.98
C ASP A 108 -0.80 11.35 -9.93
N ASP A 109 0.35 11.79 -10.43
CA ASP A 109 0.34 12.55 -11.67
C ASP A 109 -0.22 11.64 -12.75
N ARG A 110 -1.32 12.05 -13.38
CA ARG A 110 -2.01 11.24 -14.39
C ARG A 110 -1.11 11.01 -15.61
N TRP A 111 -0.30 9.97 -15.57
CA TRP A 111 0.51 9.54 -16.71
C TRP A 111 -0.38 8.75 -17.65
N GLY A 112 -0.78 9.37 -18.75
CA GLY A 112 -1.05 8.62 -19.98
C GLY A 112 0.25 8.03 -20.55
N ASP A 113 0.32 7.84 -21.86
CA ASP A 113 1.40 7.16 -22.62
C ASP A 113 2.80 7.83 -22.58
N ARG A 114 3.07 8.73 -21.62
CA ARG A 114 4.34 9.47 -21.47
C ARG A 114 5.52 8.58 -21.06
N TRP A 115 5.27 7.52 -20.29
CA TRP A 115 6.28 6.50 -19.98
C TRP A 115 6.80 5.79 -21.23
N GLU A 116 5.91 5.56 -22.19
CA GLU A 116 6.24 4.90 -23.46
C GLU A 116 6.97 5.82 -24.45
N THR A 117 6.95 7.14 -24.21
CA THR A 117 7.43 8.15 -25.18
C THR A 117 8.69 8.91 -24.78
N ASN A 118 9.03 9.01 -23.48
CA ASN A 118 10.32 9.40 -22.86
C ASN A 118 10.07 10.26 -21.61
N ALA A 119 9.98 9.64 -20.44
CA ALA A 119 10.00 10.38 -19.17
C ALA A 119 11.40 10.97 -18.90
N PRO A 120 11.52 12.22 -18.41
CA PRO A 120 12.77 12.79 -17.90
C PRO A 120 13.43 11.89 -16.85
N GLU A 121 14.77 11.89 -16.79
CA GLU A 121 15.57 11.01 -15.90
C GLU A 121 15.25 11.22 -14.42
N ASP A 122 14.99 12.46 -14.01
CA ASP A 122 14.60 12.80 -12.64
C ASP A 122 13.22 12.26 -12.25
N GLU A 123 12.44 11.78 -13.23
CA GLU A 123 11.11 11.19 -13.06
C GLU A 123 11.10 9.66 -13.20
N TRP A 124 12.25 9.02 -13.44
CA TRP A 124 12.35 7.55 -13.56
C TRP A 124 11.99 6.81 -12.26
N TYR A 125 12.14 7.47 -11.12
CA TYR A 125 11.74 6.95 -9.82
C TYR A 125 10.37 7.52 -9.46
N ASN A 126 9.34 6.69 -9.53
CA ASN A 126 7.94 7.08 -9.36
C ASN A 126 7.21 6.30 -8.25
N GLU A 127 7.87 5.33 -7.62
CA GLU A 127 7.32 4.44 -6.61
C GLU A 127 8.31 4.22 -5.47
N ILE A 128 7.81 4.24 -4.24
CA ILE A 128 8.51 3.77 -3.02
C ILE A 128 7.77 2.52 -2.57
N ALA A 129 8.48 1.39 -2.45
CA ALA A 129 7.90 0.11 -2.08
C ALA A 129 8.54 -0.44 -0.80
N ILE A 130 7.71 -0.77 0.18
CA ILE A 130 8.14 -1.24 1.50
C ILE A 130 7.51 -2.60 1.75
N LEU A 131 8.35 -3.62 1.81
CA LEU A 131 7.94 -4.99 2.14
C LEU A 131 7.98 -5.20 3.64
N PHE A 132 6.97 -5.87 4.19
CA PHE A 132 6.87 -6.11 5.62
C PHE A 132 6.07 -7.37 5.94
N ASP A 133 6.19 -7.83 7.18
CA ASP A 133 5.43 -8.95 7.73
C ASP A 133 4.46 -8.43 8.80
N PHE A 134 3.17 -8.69 8.61
CA PHE A 134 2.15 -8.31 9.58
C PHE A 134 2.34 -9.01 10.94
N ASN A 135 3.08 -10.11 11.03
CA ASN A 135 3.40 -10.79 12.28
C ASN A 135 4.55 -10.16 13.05
N ASN A 136 5.36 -9.30 12.43
CA ASN A 136 6.51 -8.67 13.04
C ASN A 136 6.15 -7.28 13.64
N PRO A 137 6.12 -7.13 14.97
CA PRO A 137 5.73 -5.86 15.60
C PRO A 137 6.65 -4.68 15.27
N VAL A 138 7.96 -4.93 15.06
CA VAL A 138 8.92 -3.89 14.67
C VAL A 138 8.61 -3.39 13.27
N ALA A 139 8.22 -4.28 12.36
CA ALA A 139 7.81 -3.91 11.01
C ALA A 139 6.54 -3.03 11.05
N LEU A 140 5.56 -3.37 11.89
CA LEU A 140 4.35 -2.56 12.09
C LEU A 140 4.65 -1.16 12.62
N GLN A 141 5.65 -1.02 13.51
CA GLN A 141 6.08 0.29 14.02
C GLN A 141 6.77 1.15 12.95
N LYS A 142 7.55 0.54 12.07
CA LYS A 142 8.17 1.24 10.94
C LYS A 142 7.10 1.76 9.97
N ILE A 143 6.13 0.91 9.58
CA ILE A 143 5.01 1.33 8.73
C ILE A 143 4.18 2.44 9.40
N ASP A 144 3.93 2.36 10.71
CA ASP A 144 3.25 3.42 11.46
C ASP A 144 3.99 4.77 11.34
N THR A 145 5.31 4.76 11.38
CA THR A 145 6.14 5.97 11.23
C THR A 145 6.06 6.54 9.82
N ILE A 146 6.06 5.68 8.79
CA ILE A 146 5.93 6.07 7.39
C ILE A 146 4.56 6.69 7.15
N PHE A 147 3.47 6.04 7.57
CA PHE A 147 2.12 6.60 7.39
C PHE A 147 1.91 7.91 8.14
N LYS A 148 2.43 8.07 9.35
CA LYS A 148 2.41 9.40 10.00
C LYS A 148 3.13 10.44 9.18
N THR A 149 4.28 10.08 8.60
CA THR A 149 5.06 10.99 7.77
C THR A 149 4.32 11.37 6.47
N VAL A 150 3.66 10.42 5.82
CA VAL A 150 2.85 10.68 4.62
C VAL A 150 1.62 11.52 4.95
N PHE A 151 0.81 11.08 5.91
CA PHE A 151 -0.54 11.62 6.12
C PHE A 151 -0.60 12.78 7.11
N GLU A 152 0.17 12.74 8.21
CA GLU A 152 0.14 13.82 9.20
C GLU A 152 1.04 14.99 8.78
N LYS A 153 2.19 14.72 8.14
CA LYS A 153 3.08 15.77 7.62
C LYS A 153 2.79 16.18 6.17
N LYS A 154 1.83 15.53 5.50
CA LYS A 154 1.41 15.82 4.12
C LYS A 154 2.59 15.86 3.14
N MET A 155 3.51 14.91 3.26
CA MET A 155 4.70 14.87 2.40
C MET A 155 4.34 14.50 0.97
N THR A 156 4.85 15.25 0.01
CA THR A 156 4.75 14.92 -1.41
C THR A 156 5.65 13.72 -1.74
N PHE A 157 5.50 13.12 -2.91
CA PHE A 157 6.40 12.04 -3.35
C PHE A 157 7.87 12.45 -3.31
N LYS A 158 8.18 13.69 -3.71
CA LYS A 158 9.54 14.23 -3.70
C LYS A 158 10.11 14.27 -2.28
N ASP A 159 9.31 14.71 -1.31
CA ASP A 159 9.72 14.77 0.10
C ASP A 159 9.97 13.37 0.66
N LEU A 160 9.10 12.41 0.31
CA LEU A 160 9.23 11.00 0.71
C LEU A 160 10.49 10.36 0.12
N LYS A 161 10.80 10.63 -1.16
CA LYS A 161 12.02 10.14 -1.82
C LYS A 161 13.27 10.68 -1.13
N SER A 162 13.32 11.98 -0.84
CA SER A 162 14.45 12.55 -0.09
C SER A 162 14.53 12.03 1.35
N PHE A 163 13.39 11.74 1.99
CA PHE A 163 13.36 11.10 3.31
C PHE A 163 13.93 9.68 3.27
N GLU A 164 13.57 8.89 2.26
CA GLU A 164 14.11 7.55 2.02
C GLU A 164 15.63 7.59 1.88
N GLU A 165 16.15 8.41 0.97
CA GLU A 165 17.59 8.56 0.69
C GLU A 165 18.40 9.01 1.92
N SER A 166 17.79 9.82 2.80
CA SER A 166 18.47 10.35 4.00
C SER A 166 18.36 9.48 5.24
N ASN A 167 17.36 8.58 5.33
CA ASN A 167 17.09 7.78 6.54
C ASN A 167 17.19 6.26 6.31
N LEU A 168 17.31 5.79 5.08
CA LEU A 168 17.53 4.38 4.74
C LEU A 168 18.96 4.06 4.27
N ASN A 169 19.85 5.05 4.20
CA ASN A 169 21.29 4.80 4.32
C ASN A 169 21.58 4.37 5.77
N PHE A 170 21.21 3.13 6.08
CA PHE A 170 21.87 2.41 7.15
C PHE A 170 23.29 2.19 6.63
N ASP A 171 24.23 3.02 7.07
CA ASP A 171 25.65 2.77 6.86
C ASP A 171 25.92 1.31 7.24
N ASP A 172 26.34 0.54 6.23
CA ASP A 172 27.04 -0.73 6.42
C ASP A 172 28.38 -0.41 7.10
N GLU A 173 28.38 -0.26 8.42
CA GLU A 173 29.56 -0.40 9.28
C GLU A 173 29.42 -1.57 10.27
#